data_AF-A0A165QIQ0-F1
#
_entry.id   AF-A0A165QIQ0-F1
#
_cell.length_a   1.000
_cell.length_b   1.000
_cell.length_c   1.000
_cell.angle_alpha   90.00
_cell.angle_beta   90.00
_cell.angle_gamma   90.00
#
_symmetry.space_group_name_H-M   'P 1'
#
loop_
_entity.id
_entity.type
_entity.pdbx_description
1 polymer ?
#
loop_
_entity_poly.entity_id
_entity_poly.type
_entity_poly.pdbx_seq_one_letter_code
_entity_poly.pdbx_strand_id
1 'polypeptide(L)'
;MQSETDILQDEAKVLRRRLQAMKLACKNSNETIKTLNQEIKEADASLCSRRERLSELSIDADTAVLSSNNAAQLLIRDLLSNDSGLIVDTRSVDSCSKELAALRSQILHAQEDQVRQINAFQIALPSADDVNKEISRLESVAISPEALMDMALVQELEILCEKLALGDADDGRKILRSLIEEGEEVSVVDEAIGDVRTLLERAWLADQVAILRTQGEIMATTIAEFEEKLIPPMKELYQNLALSDSRVHEAEALISALIEEVEEIVDDVQEVKNASTKFSNGESSSTEDAVLESQVKELIVRLNKHRSSDGASLVLLDKNDIILHLQRTEDRLQCAMAKEMEWTTSLPEKLNEVTHGHSTLLSAVYNNSAVNTSPPFNVSPQIAHLAQEAGQRAAVLGSDIDRFTKENPLDERKEQKLKAFVDKWTNTR
;
A
#
# COMPACT_ATOMS: atom_id res chain seq x y z
N MET A 1 86.97 1.51 -71.87
CA MET A 1 85.89 2.53 -71.91
C MET A 1 84.53 1.91 -72.24
N GLN A 2 84.35 1.15 -73.33
CA GLN A 2 83.02 0.55 -73.65
C GLN A 2 82.51 -0.48 -72.63
N SER A 3 83.38 -1.33 -72.06
CA SER A 3 82.92 -2.31 -71.04
C SER A 3 82.51 -1.67 -69.71
N GLU A 4 83.10 -0.53 -69.36
CA GLU A 4 82.81 0.20 -68.13
C GLU A 4 81.47 0.95 -68.24
N THR A 5 81.17 1.50 -69.42
CA THR A 5 79.85 2.08 -69.71
C THR A 5 78.74 1.04 -69.67
N ASP A 6 78.99 -0.18 -70.15
CA ASP A 6 78.00 -1.27 -70.12
C ASP A 6 77.70 -1.74 -68.67
N ILE A 7 78.74 -1.86 -67.83
CA ILE A 7 78.57 -2.21 -66.41
C ILE A 7 77.77 -1.13 -65.67
N LEU A 8 78.10 0.15 -65.86
CA LEU A 8 77.37 1.26 -65.26
C LEU A 8 75.92 1.32 -65.73
N GLN A 9 75.66 0.98 -67.00
CA GLN A 9 74.31 0.96 -67.55
C GLN A 9 73.48 -0.18 -66.96
N ASP A 10 74.07 -1.34 -66.71
CA ASP A 10 73.39 -2.46 -66.06
C ASP A 10 73.17 -2.23 -64.56
N GLU A 11 74.13 -1.62 -63.85
CA GLU A 11 73.91 -1.17 -62.46
C GLU A 11 72.78 -0.14 -62.37
N ALA A 12 72.72 0.82 -63.30
CA ALA A 12 71.63 1.79 -63.36
C ALA A 12 70.26 1.14 -63.62
N LYS A 13 70.21 0.07 -64.43
CA LYS A 13 68.98 -0.73 -64.62
C LYS A 13 68.58 -1.46 -63.35
N VAL A 14 69.53 -2.08 -62.64
CA VAL A 14 69.25 -2.78 -61.36
C VAL A 14 68.76 -1.79 -60.31
N LEU A 15 69.40 -0.63 -60.17
CA LEU A 15 68.96 0.43 -59.27
C LEU A 15 67.57 0.95 -59.61
N ARG A 16 67.25 1.14 -60.90
CA ARG A 16 65.87 1.50 -61.32
C ARG A 16 64.85 0.44 -60.94
N ARG A 17 65.15 -0.85 -61.16
CA ARG A 17 64.24 -1.94 -60.77
C ARG A 17 64.02 -1.97 -59.27
N ARG A 18 65.08 -1.81 -58.48
CA ARG A 18 65.01 -1.77 -57.01
C ARG A 18 64.20 -0.56 -56.52
N LEU A 19 64.40 0.61 -57.14
CA LEU A 19 63.63 1.82 -56.82
C LEU A 19 62.15 1.66 -57.18
N GLN A 20 61.83 1.03 -58.33
CA GLN A 20 60.45 0.71 -58.71
C GLN A 20 59.81 -0.29 -57.73
N ALA A 21 60.52 -1.34 -57.34
CA ALA A 21 60.04 -2.31 -56.35
C ALA A 21 59.81 -1.65 -54.97
N MET A 22 60.72 -0.79 -54.54
CA MET A 22 60.59 -0.03 -53.29
C MET A 22 59.41 0.96 -53.36
N LYS A 23 59.20 1.62 -54.50
CA LYS A 23 58.04 2.50 -54.72
C LYS A 23 56.72 1.73 -54.67
N LEU A 24 56.68 0.52 -55.23
CA LEU A 24 55.52 -0.37 -55.12
C LEU A 24 55.27 -0.80 -53.67
N ALA A 25 56.33 -1.21 -52.96
CA ALA A 25 56.23 -1.59 -51.56
C ALA A 25 55.74 -0.43 -50.66
N CYS A 26 56.24 0.79 -50.88
CA CYS A 26 55.74 1.98 -50.17
C CYS A 26 54.27 2.29 -50.50
N LYS A 27 53.84 2.09 -51.75
CA LYS A 27 52.42 2.25 -52.12
C LYS A 27 51.54 1.22 -51.39
N ASN A 28 51.92 -0.05 -51.45
CA ASN A 28 51.19 -1.13 -50.78
C ASN A 28 51.15 -0.90 -49.27
N SER A 29 52.27 -0.48 -48.66
CA SER A 29 52.32 -0.15 -47.23
C SER A 29 51.41 1.02 -46.87
N ASN A 30 51.37 2.07 -47.70
CA ASN A 30 50.45 3.19 -47.50
C ASN A 30 48.98 2.77 -47.65
N GLU A 31 48.66 1.84 -48.56
CA GLU A 31 47.32 1.27 -48.67
C GLU A 31 46.97 0.45 -47.43
N THR A 32 47.85 -0.41 -46.93
CA THR A 32 47.60 -1.17 -45.69
C THR A 32 47.47 -0.28 -44.46
N ILE A 33 48.23 0.82 -44.39
CA ILE A 33 48.09 1.80 -43.30
C ILE A 33 46.72 2.49 -43.38
N LYS A 34 46.22 2.78 -44.59
CA LYS A 34 44.88 3.35 -44.76
C LYS A 34 43.79 2.37 -44.37
N THR A 35 43.90 1.09 -44.74
CA THR A 35 42.91 0.07 -44.37
C THR A 35 42.90 -0.16 -42.86
N LEU A 36 44.08 -0.29 -42.23
CA LEU A 36 44.18 -0.42 -40.76
C LEU A 36 43.60 0.79 -40.03
N ASN A 37 43.88 2.01 -40.49
CA ASN A 37 43.28 3.21 -39.89
C ASN A 37 41.75 3.27 -40.06
N GLN A 38 41.23 2.71 -41.15
CA GLN A 38 39.79 2.61 -41.36
C GLN A 38 39.18 1.56 -40.42
N GLU A 39 39.78 0.38 -40.28
CA GLU A 39 39.35 -0.66 -39.35
C GLU A 39 39.40 -0.19 -37.89
N ILE A 40 40.44 0.56 -37.49
CA ILE A 40 40.54 1.16 -36.15
C ILE A 40 39.36 2.11 -35.91
N LYS A 41 39.04 2.98 -36.87
CA LYS A 41 37.91 3.91 -36.75
C LYS A 41 36.56 3.18 -36.66
N GLU A 42 36.39 2.11 -37.41
CA GLU A 42 35.17 1.28 -37.37
C GLU A 42 35.06 0.54 -36.04
N ALA A 43 36.17 0.01 -35.51
CA ALA A 43 36.22 -0.62 -34.20
C ALA A 43 35.94 0.38 -33.06
N ASP A 44 36.51 1.58 -33.11
CA ASP A 44 36.25 2.65 -32.14
C ASP A 44 34.78 3.08 -32.16
N ALA A 45 34.19 3.25 -33.34
CA ALA A 45 32.76 3.56 -33.48
C ALA A 45 31.87 2.46 -32.90
N SER A 46 32.22 1.19 -33.14
CA SER A 46 31.52 0.02 -32.58
C SER A 46 31.64 -0.04 -31.06
N LEU A 47 32.84 0.24 -30.50
CA LEU A 47 33.07 0.29 -29.06
C LEU A 47 32.28 1.43 -28.40
N CYS A 48 32.25 2.62 -29.00
CA CYS A 48 31.42 3.73 -28.53
C CYS A 48 29.94 3.34 -28.48
N SER A 49 29.40 2.76 -29.56
CA SER A 49 28.01 2.31 -29.62
C SER A 49 27.68 1.24 -28.57
N ARG A 50 28.57 0.26 -28.35
CA ARG A 50 28.38 -0.76 -27.30
C ARG A 50 28.43 -0.15 -25.90
N ARG A 51 29.31 0.83 -25.67
CA ARG A 51 29.43 1.52 -24.38
C ARG A 51 28.19 2.36 -24.07
N GLU A 52 27.64 3.05 -25.06
CA GLU A 52 26.36 3.76 -24.94
C GLU A 52 25.24 2.79 -24.59
N ARG A 53 25.12 1.67 -25.31
CA ARG A 53 24.10 0.65 -25.04
C ARG A 53 24.24 0.00 -23.66
N LEU A 54 25.46 -0.26 -23.19
CA LEU A 54 25.70 -0.74 -21.82
C LEU A 54 25.32 0.30 -20.78
N SER A 55 25.55 1.59 -21.05
CA SER A 55 25.11 2.65 -20.13
C SER A 55 23.58 2.76 -20.07
N GLU A 56 22.89 2.61 -21.21
CA GLU A 56 21.43 2.57 -21.25
C GLU A 56 20.88 1.38 -20.48
N LEU A 57 21.40 0.17 -20.72
CA LEU A 57 20.99 -1.04 -19.99
C LEU A 57 21.26 -0.94 -18.48
N SER A 58 22.38 -0.32 -18.07
CA SER A 58 22.67 -0.07 -16.66
C SER A 58 21.65 0.88 -16.03
N ILE A 59 21.28 1.96 -16.75
CA ILE A 59 20.26 2.89 -16.28
C ILE A 59 18.91 2.17 -16.18
N ASP A 60 18.52 1.39 -17.18
CA ASP A 60 17.26 0.65 -17.19
C ASP A 60 17.20 -0.37 -16.03
N ALA A 61 18.30 -1.09 -15.77
CA ALA A 61 18.41 -2.00 -14.63
C ALA A 61 18.31 -1.26 -13.29
N ASP A 62 19.05 -0.17 -13.10
CA ASP A 62 18.97 0.65 -11.88
C ASP A 62 17.56 1.19 -11.67
N THR A 63 16.89 1.59 -12.75
CA THR A 63 15.51 2.11 -12.70
C THR A 63 14.51 1.01 -12.35
N ALA A 64 14.67 -0.19 -12.93
CA ALA A 64 13.84 -1.35 -12.62
C ALA A 64 14.01 -1.77 -11.15
N VAL A 65 15.24 -1.88 -10.66
CA VAL A 65 15.56 -2.20 -9.26
C VAL A 65 15.00 -1.13 -8.32
N LEU A 66 15.18 0.15 -8.63
CA LEU A 66 14.59 1.25 -7.83
C LEU A 66 13.07 1.19 -7.82
N SER A 67 12.43 0.87 -8.95
CA SER A 67 10.97 0.77 -9.04
C SER A 67 10.43 -0.42 -8.25
N SER A 68 11.08 -1.58 -8.35
CA SER A 68 10.75 -2.80 -7.61
C SER A 68 10.96 -2.59 -6.11
N ASN A 69 12.08 -1.99 -5.71
CA ASN A 69 12.36 -1.67 -4.31
C ASN A 69 11.36 -0.64 -3.75
N ASN A 70 10.99 0.40 -4.51
CA ASN A 70 9.96 1.34 -4.09
C ASN A 70 8.59 0.65 -3.95
N ALA A 71 8.21 -0.25 -4.87
CA ALA A 71 6.97 -1.01 -4.78
C ALA A 71 6.97 -1.95 -3.56
N ALA A 72 8.07 -2.67 -3.33
CA ALA A 72 8.26 -3.51 -2.16
C ALA A 72 8.24 -2.70 -0.86
N GLN A 73 8.88 -1.53 -0.82
CA GLN A 73 8.85 -0.63 0.32
C GLN A 73 7.45 -0.07 0.58
N LEU A 74 6.69 0.27 -0.46
CA LEU A 74 5.30 0.69 -0.31
C LEU A 74 4.42 -0.44 0.24
N LEU A 75 4.57 -1.66 -0.26
CA LEU A 75 3.86 -2.84 0.27
C LEU A 75 4.24 -3.12 1.71
N ILE A 76 5.54 -3.09 2.05
CA ILE A 76 6.03 -3.26 3.41
C ILE A 76 5.53 -2.12 4.31
N ARG A 77 5.50 -0.88 3.81
CA ARG A 77 4.99 0.26 4.57
C ARG A 77 3.49 0.18 4.78
N ASP A 78 2.72 -0.29 3.80
CA ASP A 78 1.27 -0.53 3.94
C ASP A 78 0.99 -1.68 4.91
N LEU A 79 1.89 -2.68 4.98
CA LEU A 79 1.85 -3.72 6.00
C LEU A 79 2.23 -3.17 7.39
N LEU A 80 3.27 -2.32 7.51
CA LEU A 80 3.80 -1.83 8.80
C LEU A 80 3.10 -0.58 9.36
N SER A 81 2.36 0.16 8.54
CA SER A 81 1.63 1.35 8.99
C SER A 81 0.42 0.91 9.81
N ASN A 82 0.55 1.01 11.13
CA ASN A 82 -0.44 0.68 12.16
C ASN A 82 -1.83 1.34 11.99
N ASP A 83 -2.02 2.24 11.02
CA ASP A 83 -3.27 2.99 10.80
C ASP A 83 -4.27 2.31 9.87
N SER A 84 -3.91 1.19 9.26
CA SER A 84 -4.84 0.35 8.52
C SER A 84 -4.88 -1.02 9.14
N GLY A 85 -6.07 -1.55 9.43
CA GLY A 85 -6.31 -2.90 9.97
C GLY A 85 -5.89 -4.02 9.00
N LEU A 86 -4.62 -4.02 8.63
CA LEU A 86 -4.03 -4.62 7.43
C LEU A 86 -3.07 -5.75 7.81
N ILE A 87 -2.35 -5.60 8.93
CA ILE A 87 -1.93 -6.75 9.74
C ILE A 87 -3.11 -7.06 10.64
N VAL A 88 -3.77 -8.15 10.33
CA VAL A 88 -4.69 -8.79 11.26
C VAL A 88 -3.89 -9.13 12.51
N ASP A 89 -3.92 -8.25 13.53
CA ASP A 89 -3.23 -8.47 14.79
C ASP A 89 -3.76 -9.81 15.31
N THR A 90 -2.88 -10.82 15.38
CA THR A 90 -3.26 -12.17 15.80
C THR A 90 -3.94 -12.14 17.17
N ARG A 91 -3.62 -11.14 18.00
CA ARG A 91 -4.28 -10.88 19.28
C ARG A 91 -5.72 -10.37 19.11
N SER A 92 -5.97 -9.54 18.10
CA SER A 92 -7.30 -9.03 17.77
C SER A 92 -8.22 -10.10 17.18
N VAL A 93 -7.67 -11.04 16.39
CA VAL A 93 -8.42 -12.22 15.92
C VAL A 93 -8.69 -13.17 17.05
N ASP A 94 -7.71 -13.43 17.91
CA ASP A 94 -7.91 -14.26 19.08
C ASP A 94 -8.96 -13.68 20.03
N SER A 95 -8.98 -12.36 20.23
CA SER A 95 -10.02 -11.71 21.03
C SER A 95 -11.38 -11.80 20.34
N CYS A 96 -11.47 -11.48 19.05
CA CYS A 96 -12.72 -11.57 18.28
C CYS A 96 -13.26 -13.02 18.24
N SER A 97 -12.39 -14.01 18.04
CA SER A 97 -12.74 -15.44 18.08
C SER A 97 -13.26 -15.87 19.46
N LYS A 98 -12.63 -15.39 20.54
CA LYS A 98 -13.11 -15.63 21.91
C LYS A 98 -14.46 -14.99 22.17
N GLU A 99 -14.69 -13.77 21.68
CA GLU A 99 -15.97 -13.08 21.77
C GLU A 99 -17.06 -13.80 20.98
N LEU A 100 -16.78 -14.25 19.76
CA LEU A 100 -17.70 -15.07 18.95
C LEU A 100 -18.01 -16.42 19.61
N ALA A 101 -17.01 -17.07 20.21
CA ALA A 101 -17.20 -18.30 20.95
C ALA A 101 -18.06 -18.08 22.22
N ALA A 102 -17.86 -16.96 22.92
CA ALA A 102 -18.68 -16.57 24.07
C ALA A 102 -20.12 -16.27 23.64
N LEU A 103 -20.32 -15.53 22.54
CA LEU A 103 -21.65 -15.22 21.99
C LEU A 103 -22.39 -16.51 21.57
N ARG A 104 -21.71 -17.42 20.88
CA ARG A 104 -22.27 -18.74 20.54
C ARG A 104 -22.67 -19.50 21.79
N SER A 105 -21.83 -19.51 22.82
CA SER A 105 -22.11 -20.21 24.07
C SER A 105 -23.30 -19.58 24.81
N GLN A 106 -23.44 -18.26 24.75
CA GLN A 106 -24.58 -17.53 25.33
C GLN A 106 -25.90 -17.89 24.62
N ILE A 107 -25.92 -17.92 23.28
CA ILE A 107 -27.10 -18.31 22.50
C ILE A 107 -27.49 -19.76 22.83
N LEU A 108 -26.52 -20.67 22.87
CA LEU A 108 -26.77 -22.08 23.19
C LEU A 108 -27.28 -22.27 24.63
N HIS A 109 -26.73 -21.54 25.60
CA HIS A 109 -27.21 -21.61 26.98
C HIS A 109 -28.63 -21.05 27.11
N ALA A 110 -28.95 -19.93 26.45
CA ALA A 110 -30.30 -19.39 26.44
C ALA A 110 -31.31 -20.38 25.83
N GLN A 111 -30.94 -21.02 24.72
CA GLN A 111 -31.75 -22.09 24.11
C GLN A 111 -31.92 -23.28 25.08
N GLU A 112 -30.84 -23.74 25.70
CA GLU A 112 -30.86 -24.88 26.62
C GLU A 112 -31.77 -24.60 27.83
N ASP A 113 -31.69 -23.39 28.40
CA ASP A 113 -32.55 -22.98 29.51
C ASP A 113 -34.03 -22.90 29.12
N GLN A 114 -34.34 -22.38 27.93
CA GLN A 114 -35.72 -22.36 27.41
C GLN A 114 -36.26 -23.78 27.15
N VAL A 115 -35.43 -24.66 26.58
CA VAL A 115 -35.79 -26.07 26.36
C VAL A 115 -35.99 -26.80 27.68
N ARG A 116 -35.16 -26.54 28.70
CA ARG A 116 -35.36 -27.10 30.06
C ARG A 116 -36.68 -26.66 30.68
N GLN A 117 -37.09 -25.40 30.49
CA GLN A 117 -38.39 -24.91 30.97
C GLN A 117 -39.56 -25.63 30.28
N ILE A 118 -39.48 -25.83 28.97
CA ILE A 118 -40.49 -26.60 28.23
C ILE A 118 -40.51 -28.06 28.68
N ASN A 119 -39.34 -28.68 28.84
CA ASN A 119 -39.27 -30.07 29.29
C ASN A 119 -39.85 -30.23 30.70
N ALA A 120 -39.62 -29.28 31.60
CA ALA A 120 -40.24 -29.27 32.92
C ALA A 120 -41.77 -29.17 32.84
N PHE A 121 -42.29 -28.33 31.94
CA PHE A 121 -43.73 -28.22 31.67
C PHE A 121 -44.28 -29.53 31.08
N GLN A 122 -43.57 -30.14 30.12
CA GLN A 122 -43.94 -31.40 29.48
C GLN A 122 -43.98 -32.58 30.47
N ILE A 123 -43.08 -32.61 31.46
CA ILE A 123 -43.11 -33.60 32.55
C ILE A 123 -44.31 -33.38 33.47
N ALA A 124 -44.77 -32.14 33.64
CA ALA A 124 -45.95 -31.82 34.45
C ALA A 124 -47.29 -32.12 33.73
N LEU A 125 -47.27 -32.35 32.41
CA LEU A 125 -48.46 -32.70 31.65
C LEU A 125 -48.83 -34.18 31.83
N PRO A 126 -50.14 -34.50 31.91
CA PRO A 126 -50.60 -35.87 32.00
C PRO A 126 -50.25 -36.68 30.74
N SER A 127 -49.84 -37.93 30.95
CA SER A 127 -49.60 -38.86 29.85
C SER A 127 -50.92 -39.23 29.16
N ALA A 128 -50.85 -39.69 27.92
CA ALA A 128 -52.04 -40.15 27.19
C ALA A 128 -52.83 -41.21 27.97
N ASP A 129 -52.13 -42.07 28.72
CA ASP A 129 -52.76 -43.09 29.57
C ASP A 129 -53.49 -42.49 30.77
N ASP A 130 -52.98 -41.39 31.34
CA ASP A 130 -53.62 -40.71 32.46
C ASP A 130 -54.85 -39.92 32.00
N VAL A 131 -54.78 -39.32 30.81
CA VAL A 131 -55.94 -38.72 30.14
C VAL A 131 -57.00 -39.79 29.87
N ASN A 132 -56.63 -40.97 29.37
CA ASN A 132 -57.58 -42.08 29.13
C ASN A 132 -58.21 -42.63 30.42
N LYS A 133 -57.44 -42.73 31.51
CA LYS A 133 -57.97 -43.12 32.83
C LYS A 133 -58.95 -42.08 33.36
N GLU A 134 -58.65 -40.80 33.16
CA GLU A 134 -59.51 -39.71 33.60
C GLU A 134 -60.79 -39.62 32.75
N ILE A 135 -60.71 -39.83 31.44
CA ILE A 135 -61.87 -40.01 30.55
C ILE A 135 -62.73 -41.16 31.07
N SER A 136 -62.15 -42.33 31.33
CA SER A 136 -62.88 -43.50 31.84
C SER A 136 -63.52 -43.22 33.22
N ARG A 137 -62.83 -42.47 34.08
CA ARG A 137 -63.34 -42.04 35.39
C ARG A 137 -64.51 -41.08 35.23
N LEU A 138 -64.38 -40.06 34.38
CA LEU A 138 -65.41 -39.06 34.13
C LEU A 138 -66.61 -39.65 33.39
N GLU A 139 -66.42 -40.56 32.43
CA GLU A 139 -67.49 -41.34 31.79
C GLU A 139 -68.25 -42.20 32.81
N SER A 140 -67.55 -42.76 33.82
CA SER A 140 -68.19 -43.56 34.88
C SER A 140 -68.92 -42.73 35.94
N VAL A 141 -68.53 -41.46 36.12
CA VAL A 141 -69.11 -40.51 37.07
C VAL A 141 -70.13 -39.59 36.40
N ALA A 142 -70.11 -39.49 35.06
CA ALA A 142 -71.10 -38.80 34.25
C ALA A 142 -72.46 -39.42 34.54
N ILE A 143 -73.15 -38.75 35.46
CA ILE A 143 -74.55 -38.90 35.78
C ILE A 143 -75.31 -38.98 34.45
N SER A 144 -76.32 -39.86 34.36
CA SER A 144 -77.15 -39.96 33.15
C SER A 144 -77.51 -38.56 32.66
N PRO A 145 -77.53 -38.30 31.34
CA PRO A 145 -77.81 -36.97 30.80
C PRO A 145 -79.10 -36.36 31.38
N GLU A 146 -80.05 -37.20 31.80
CA GLU A 146 -81.26 -36.85 32.54
C GLU A 146 -80.97 -36.21 33.92
N ALA A 147 -80.07 -36.77 34.73
CA ALA A 147 -79.77 -36.22 36.05
C ALA A 147 -78.74 -35.07 36.02
N LEU A 148 -77.99 -34.88 34.93
CA LEU A 148 -77.26 -33.64 34.64
C LEU A 148 -78.22 -32.51 34.23
N MET A 149 -79.24 -32.80 33.41
CA MET A 149 -80.33 -31.87 33.14
C MET A 149 -81.05 -31.51 34.43
N ASP A 150 -81.42 -32.47 35.27
CA ASP A 150 -82.09 -32.19 36.54
C ASP A 150 -81.24 -31.31 37.46
N MET A 151 -79.93 -31.52 37.53
CA MET A 151 -79.04 -30.72 38.38
C MET A 151 -78.83 -29.30 37.83
N ALA A 152 -78.70 -29.14 36.51
CA ALA A 152 -78.64 -27.82 35.86
C ALA A 152 -79.97 -27.06 35.99
N LEU A 153 -81.10 -27.76 35.86
CA LEU A 153 -82.44 -27.21 36.00
C LEU A 153 -82.72 -26.83 37.46
N VAL A 154 -82.20 -27.60 38.44
CA VAL A 154 -82.23 -27.24 39.86
C VAL A 154 -81.36 -26.02 40.16
N GLN A 155 -80.17 -25.89 39.56
CA GLN A 155 -79.33 -24.70 39.74
C GLN A 155 -79.95 -23.44 39.11
N GLU A 156 -80.50 -23.56 37.89
CA GLU A 156 -81.22 -22.45 37.26
C GLU A 156 -82.47 -22.07 38.07
N LEU A 157 -83.20 -23.05 38.61
CA LEU A 157 -84.32 -22.81 39.54
C LEU A 157 -83.85 -22.16 40.83
N GLU A 158 -82.71 -22.53 41.40
CA GLU A 158 -82.14 -21.90 42.61
C GLU A 158 -81.77 -20.44 42.33
N ILE A 159 -81.08 -20.16 41.21
CA ILE A 159 -80.72 -18.81 40.79
C ILE A 159 -81.98 -17.96 40.54
N LEU A 160 -83.01 -18.54 39.91
CA LEU A 160 -84.29 -17.88 39.72
C LEU A 160 -85.02 -17.63 41.04
N CYS A 161 -85.00 -18.59 41.97
CA CYS A 161 -85.58 -18.44 43.30
C CYS A 161 -84.85 -17.38 44.13
N GLU A 162 -83.52 -17.32 44.04
CA GLU A 162 -82.69 -16.33 44.72
C GLU A 162 -82.93 -14.92 44.15
N LYS A 163 -83.02 -14.78 42.83
CA LYS A 163 -83.40 -13.53 42.15
C LYS A 163 -84.83 -13.09 42.48
N LEU A 164 -85.76 -14.03 42.68
CA LEU A 164 -87.12 -13.71 43.13
C LEU A 164 -87.19 -13.36 44.62
N ALA A 165 -86.34 -13.95 45.46
CA ALA A 165 -86.31 -13.71 46.90
C ALA A 165 -85.68 -12.37 47.28
N LEU A 166 -84.74 -11.87 46.46
CA LEU A 166 -84.07 -10.57 46.64
C LEU A 166 -84.81 -9.39 45.97
N GLY A 167 -85.78 -9.65 45.09
CA GLY A 167 -86.52 -8.62 44.36
C GLY A 167 -87.80 -8.16 45.05
N ASP A 168 -88.12 -6.87 44.95
CA ASP A 168 -89.42 -6.34 45.38
C ASP A 168 -90.55 -6.88 44.47
N ALA A 169 -91.79 -6.93 44.97
CA ALA A 169 -92.89 -7.71 44.35
C ALA A 169 -93.24 -7.33 42.89
N ASP A 170 -92.78 -6.17 42.41
CA ASP A 170 -92.98 -5.67 41.05
C ASP A 170 -91.87 -6.09 40.07
N ASP A 171 -90.66 -6.38 40.56
CA ASP A 171 -89.53 -6.84 39.73
C ASP A 171 -89.57 -8.36 39.50
N GLY A 172 -90.06 -9.14 40.47
CA GLY A 172 -90.33 -10.56 40.27
C GLY A 172 -91.35 -10.83 39.14
N ARG A 173 -92.33 -9.92 38.95
CA ARG A 173 -93.31 -10.01 37.85
C ARG A 173 -92.71 -9.65 36.49
N LYS A 174 -91.66 -8.84 36.43
CA LYS A 174 -90.97 -8.52 35.16
C LYS A 174 -90.07 -9.66 34.71
N ILE A 175 -89.36 -10.31 35.65
CA ILE A 175 -88.51 -11.47 35.37
C ILE A 175 -89.34 -12.65 34.86
N LEU A 176 -90.51 -12.91 35.47
CA LEU A 176 -91.42 -13.95 34.98
C LEU A 176 -92.03 -13.61 33.61
N ARG A 177 -92.21 -12.32 33.30
CA ARG A 177 -92.76 -11.89 32.00
C ARG A 177 -91.72 -11.98 30.88
N SER A 178 -90.44 -11.69 31.16
CA SER A 178 -89.35 -11.88 30.18
C SER A 178 -89.11 -13.34 29.85
N LEU A 179 -89.21 -14.26 30.82
CA LEU A 179 -89.10 -15.70 30.58
C LEU A 179 -90.24 -16.28 29.72
N ILE A 180 -91.44 -15.68 29.80
CA ILE A 180 -92.60 -16.10 29.00
C ILE A 180 -92.53 -15.49 27.59
N GLU A 181 -91.95 -14.29 27.43
CA GLU A 181 -91.75 -13.62 26.14
C GLU A 181 -90.54 -14.17 25.36
N GLU A 182 -89.51 -14.70 26.03
CA GLU A 182 -88.37 -15.40 25.39
C GLU A 182 -88.66 -16.87 25.03
N GLY A 183 -89.89 -17.35 25.25
CA GLY A 183 -90.33 -18.72 24.95
C GLY A 183 -90.55 -19.07 23.47
N GLU A 184 -90.33 -18.13 22.54
CA GLU A 184 -90.35 -18.37 21.10
C GLU A 184 -88.94 -18.19 20.49
N GLU A 185 -88.39 -19.29 19.98
CA GLU A 185 -87.13 -19.38 19.22
C GLU A 185 -85.81 -19.19 20.00
N VAL A 186 -85.65 -19.84 21.16
CA VAL A 186 -84.32 -20.39 21.48
C VAL A 186 -84.18 -21.66 20.65
N SER A 187 -83.61 -21.52 19.45
CA SER A 187 -82.97 -22.63 18.75
C SER A 187 -82.16 -23.37 19.80
N VAL A 188 -82.58 -24.59 20.14
CA VAL A 188 -81.80 -25.53 20.94
C VAL A 188 -80.47 -25.61 20.21
N VAL A 189 -79.50 -24.82 20.68
CA VAL A 189 -78.12 -25.01 20.32
C VAL A 189 -77.82 -26.34 20.96
N ASP A 190 -77.98 -27.37 20.14
CA ASP A 190 -77.58 -28.74 20.33
C ASP A 190 -76.04 -28.80 20.40
N GLU A 191 -75.39 -27.83 21.05
CA GLU A 191 -74.17 -28.04 21.79
C GLU A 191 -74.58 -28.82 23.04
N ALA A 192 -75.06 -30.05 22.80
CA ALA A 192 -74.82 -31.13 23.70
C ALA A 192 -73.38 -30.95 24.19
N ILE A 193 -73.22 -30.77 25.50
CA ILE A 193 -71.94 -30.80 26.19
C ILE A 193 -71.15 -31.90 25.50
N GLY A 194 -70.20 -31.51 24.65
CA GLY A 194 -69.57 -32.44 23.72
C GLY A 194 -69.05 -33.61 24.54
N ASP A 195 -69.20 -34.84 24.03
CA ASP A 195 -68.75 -36.06 24.68
C ASP A 195 -67.46 -35.78 25.44
N VAL A 196 -67.46 -35.98 26.76
CA VAL A 196 -66.39 -35.51 27.68
C VAL A 196 -65.02 -35.97 27.18
N ARG A 197 -64.97 -37.15 26.55
CA ARG A 197 -63.84 -37.67 25.80
C ARG A 197 -63.32 -36.70 24.75
N THR A 198 -64.17 -36.22 23.84
CA THR A 198 -63.80 -35.30 22.77
C THR A 198 -63.30 -33.95 23.29
N LEU A 199 -63.87 -33.45 24.40
CA LEU A 199 -63.42 -32.21 25.03
C LEU A 199 -62.05 -32.38 25.71
N LEU A 200 -61.84 -33.50 26.41
CA LEU A 200 -60.57 -33.81 27.08
C LEU A 200 -59.45 -34.08 26.06
N GLU A 201 -59.74 -34.85 25.01
CA GLU A 201 -58.81 -35.10 23.90
C GLU A 201 -58.45 -33.79 23.17
N ARG A 202 -59.43 -32.92 22.92
CA ARG A 202 -59.19 -31.60 22.29
C ARG A 202 -58.34 -30.69 23.17
N ALA A 203 -58.59 -30.65 24.49
CA ALA A 203 -57.78 -29.87 25.42
C ALA A 203 -56.34 -30.38 25.48
N TRP A 204 -56.16 -31.71 25.60
CA TRP A 204 -54.84 -32.33 25.60
C TRP A 204 -54.07 -32.08 24.29
N LEU A 205 -54.74 -32.21 23.14
CA LEU A 205 -54.13 -31.89 21.84
C LEU A 205 -53.78 -30.40 21.73
N ALA A 206 -54.60 -29.49 22.27
CA ALA A 206 -54.29 -28.07 22.28
C ALA A 206 -53.03 -27.77 23.10
N ASP A 207 -52.85 -28.44 24.24
CA ASP A 207 -51.64 -28.31 25.07
C ASP A 207 -50.40 -28.86 24.35
N GLN A 208 -50.50 -30.02 23.69
CA GLN A 208 -49.41 -30.59 22.88
C GLN A 208 -49.04 -29.67 21.70
N VAL A 209 -50.04 -29.09 21.03
CA VAL A 209 -49.81 -28.12 19.95
C VAL A 209 -49.16 -26.85 20.47
N ALA A 210 -49.54 -26.37 21.65
CA ALA A 210 -48.91 -25.21 22.29
C ALA A 210 -47.43 -25.48 22.62
N ILE A 211 -47.09 -26.68 23.10
CA ILE A 211 -45.69 -27.10 23.32
C ILE A 211 -44.91 -27.10 22.00
N LEU A 212 -45.44 -27.74 20.96
CA LEU A 212 -44.76 -27.78 19.66
C LEU A 212 -44.58 -26.38 19.06
N ARG A 213 -45.58 -25.50 19.25
CA ARG A 213 -45.50 -24.10 18.81
C ARG A 213 -44.41 -23.33 19.55
N THR A 214 -44.36 -23.45 20.87
CA THR A 214 -43.32 -22.79 21.69
C THR A 214 -41.93 -23.34 21.39
N GLN A 215 -41.78 -24.65 21.14
CA GLN A 215 -40.53 -25.23 20.64
C GLN A 215 -40.13 -24.65 19.27
N GLY A 216 -41.09 -24.51 18.35
CA GLY A 216 -40.88 -23.87 17.06
C GLY A 216 -40.46 -22.40 17.18
N GLU A 217 -41.07 -21.66 18.09
CA GLU A 217 -40.72 -20.27 18.40
C GLU A 217 -39.30 -20.16 18.96
N ILE A 218 -38.89 -21.05 19.88
CA ILE A 218 -37.50 -21.10 20.40
C ILE A 218 -36.50 -21.41 19.28
N MET A 219 -36.81 -22.35 18.38
CA MET A 219 -35.94 -22.62 17.24
C MET A 219 -35.83 -21.42 16.31
N ALA A 220 -36.95 -20.74 16.02
CA ALA A 220 -36.97 -19.56 15.18
C ALA A 220 -36.18 -18.39 15.79
N THR A 221 -36.33 -18.13 17.09
CA THR A 221 -35.56 -17.10 17.79
C THR A 221 -34.08 -17.44 17.82
N THR A 222 -33.73 -18.69 18.09
CA THR A 222 -32.33 -19.15 18.07
C THR A 222 -31.70 -18.97 16.69
N ILE A 223 -32.41 -19.35 15.62
CA ILE A 223 -31.97 -19.15 14.23
C ILE A 223 -31.77 -17.66 13.95
N ALA A 224 -32.73 -16.81 14.32
CA ALA A 224 -32.62 -15.37 14.14
C ALA A 224 -31.40 -14.78 14.89
N GLU A 225 -31.13 -15.23 16.12
CA GLU A 225 -29.94 -14.80 16.86
C GLU A 225 -28.64 -15.24 16.20
N PHE A 226 -28.58 -16.44 15.63
CA PHE A 226 -27.42 -16.88 14.84
C PHE A 226 -27.25 -16.04 13.56
N GLU A 227 -28.34 -15.78 12.83
CA GLU A 227 -28.34 -15.02 11.57
C GLU A 227 -28.02 -13.54 11.74
N GLU A 228 -28.53 -12.91 12.80
CA GLU A 228 -28.35 -11.47 13.04
C GLU A 228 -27.10 -11.16 13.86
N LYS A 229 -26.76 -11.98 14.85
CA LYS A 229 -25.71 -11.65 15.83
C LYS A 229 -24.40 -12.39 15.61
N LEU A 230 -24.41 -13.67 15.18
CA LEU A 230 -23.19 -14.48 15.05
C LEU A 230 -22.64 -14.50 13.61
N ILE A 231 -23.50 -14.70 12.62
CA ILE A 231 -23.09 -14.88 11.23
C ILE A 231 -22.42 -13.61 10.65
N PRO A 232 -22.92 -12.39 10.85
CA PRO A 232 -22.31 -11.18 10.29
C PRO A 232 -20.87 -10.95 10.75
N PRO A 233 -20.54 -10.93 12.06
CA PRO A 233 -19.16 -10.73 12.49
C PRO A 233 -18.25 -11.90 12.10
N MET A 234 -18.77 -13.13 12.02
CA MET A 234 -18.00 -14.27 11.51
C MET A 234 -17.67 -14.13 10.01
N LYS A 235 -18.60 -13.62 9.20
CA LYS A 235 -18.36 -13.30 7.78
C LYS A 235 -17.34 -12.19 7.61
N GLU A 236 -17.42 -11.14 8.43
CA GLU A 236 -16.47 -10.04 8.43
C GLU A 236 -15.06 -10.52 8.80
N LEU A 237 -14.94 -11.32 9.86
CA LEU A 237 -13.67 -11.94 10.26
C LEU A 237 -13.10 -12.81 9.13
N TYR A 238 -13.94 -13.63 8.49
CA TYR A 238 -13.53 -14.46 7.35
C TYR A 238 -13.04 -13.63 6.17
N GLN A 239 -13.76 -12.57 5.80
CA GLN A 239 -13.35 -11.68 4.70
C GLN A 239 -12.02 -10.99 5.01
N ASN A 240 -11.84 -10.50 6.23
CA ASN A 240 -10.59 -9.87 6.65
C ASN A 240 -9.43 -10.87 6.64
N LEU A 241 -9.66 -12.10 7.09
CA LEU A 241 -8.65 -13.15 7.07
C LEU A 241 -8.30 -13.58 5.63
N ALA A 242 -9.30 -13.70 4.75
CA ALA A 242 -9.08 -14.05 3.35
C ALA A 242 -8.32 -12.96 2.58
N LEU A 243 -8.63 -11.69 2.83
CA LEU A 243 -7.88 -10.56 2.27
C LEU A 243 -6.44 -10.54 2.77
N SER A 244 -6.23 -10.79 4.07
CA SER A 244 -4.89 -10.92 4.64
C SER A 244 -4.11 -12.07 4.00
N ASP A 245 -4.73 -13.24 3.87
CA ASP A 245 -4.10 -14.43 3.28
C ASP A 245 -3.69 -14.20 1.83
N SER A 246 -4.55 -13.57 1.02
CA SER A 246 -4.25 -13.20 -0.36
C SER A 246 -3.04 -12.26 -0.46
N ARG A 247 -2.92 -11.30 0.46
CA ARG A 247 -1.80 -10.35 0.48
C ARG A 247 -0.50 -11.01 0.93
N VAL A 248 -0.56 -11.93 1.88
CA VAL A 248 0.60 -12.72 2.30
C VAL A 248 1.11 -13.56 1.14
N HIS A 249 0.22 -14.22 0.40
CA HIS A 249 0.60 -14.98 -0.81
C HIS A 249 1.21 -14.08 -1.89
N GLU A 250 0.67 -12.88 -2.11
CA GLU A 250 1.25 -11.91 -3.06
C GLU A 250 2.64 -11.44 -2.62
N ALA A 251 2.80 -11.12 -1.33
CA ALA A 251 4.09 -10.73 -0.78
C ALA A 251 5.11 -11.88 -0.86
N GLU A 252 4.71 -13.11 -0.57
CA GLU A 252 5.55 -14.29 -0.72
C GLU A 252 5.99 -14.49 -2.18
N ALA A 253 5.06 -14.37 -3.13
CA ALA A 253 5.37 -14.46 -4.56
C ALA A 253 6.37 -13.39 -5.02
N LEU A 254 6.21 -12.15 -4.57
CA LEU A 254 7.13 -11.05 -4.88
C LEU A 254 8.51 -11.26 -4.24
N ILE A 255 8.55 -11.73 -2.99
CA ILE A 255 9.82 -12.06 -2.32
C ILE A 255 10.51 -13.22 -3.05
N SER A 256 9.78 -14.26 -3.45
CA SER A 256 10.33 -15.37 -4.23
C SER A 256 10.89 -14.90 -5.58
N ALA A 257 10.16 -14.03 -6.30
CA ALA A 257 10.64 -13.47 -7.55
C ALA A 257 11.92 -12.62 -7.35
N LEU A 258 11.97 -11.80 -6.31
CA LEU A 258 13.17 -11.02 -5.98
C LEU A 258 14.37 -11.92 -5.63
N ILE A 259 14.14 -13.01 -4.91
CA ILE A 259 15.19 -13.99 -4.61
C ILE A 259 15.73 -14.60 -5.91
N GLU A 260 14.85 -15.00 -6.82
CA GLU A 260 15.23 -15.57 -8.13
C GLU A 260 16.02 -14.55 -8.98
N GLU A 261 15.58 -13.29 -9.06
CA GLU A 261 16.31 -12.23 -9.77
C GLU A 261 17.70 -11.95 -9.15
N VAL A 262 17.82 -11.99 -7.81
CA VAL A 262 19.10 -11.80 -7.13
C VAL A 262 20.02 -13.00 -7.37
N GLU A 263 19.49 -14.22 -7.35
CA GLU A 263 20.24 -15.44 -7.69
C GLU A 263 20.74 -15.40 -9.14
N GLU A 264 19.90 -14.97 -10.09
CA GLU A 264 20.28 -14.81 -11.51
C GLU A 264 21.41 -13.77 -11.67
N ILE A 265 21.31 -12.62 -11.00
CA ILE A 265 22.38 -11.60 -11.01
C ILE A 265 23.70 -12.17 -10.45
N VAL A 266 23.64 -12.96 -9.38
CA VAL A 266 24.83 -13.60 -8.79
C VAL A 266 25.45 -14.60 -9.77
N ASP A 267 24.63 -15.40 -10.44
CA ASP A 267 25.07 -16.36 -11.44
C ASP A 267 25.71 -15.66 -12.66
N ASP A 268 25.10 -14.58 -13.16
CA ASP A 268 25.64 -13.75 -14.24
C ASP A 268 26.99 -13.13 -13.88
N VAL A 269 27.11 -12.56 -12.67
CA VAL A 269 28.38 -11.99 -12.17
C VAL A 269 29.46 -13.07 -12.08
N GLN A 270 29.08 -14.27 -11.63
CA GLN A 270 29.99 -15.39 -11.52
C GLN A 270 30.40 -15.92 -12.90
N GLU A 271 29.51 -15.95 -13.89
CA GLU A 271 29.83 -16.29 -15.28
C GLU A 271 30.81 -15.29 -15.89
N VAL A 272 30.58 -13.98 -15.72
CA VAL A 272 31.49 -12.92 -16.18
C VAL A 272 32.86 -13.04 -15.52
N LYS A 273 32.91 -13.31 -14.21
CA LYS A 273 34.17 -13.52 -13.47
C LYS A 273 34.93 -14.75 -13.98
N ASN A 274 34.23 -15.83 -14.28
CA ASN A 274 34.79 -17.06 -14.85
C ASN A 274 35.26 -16.86 -16.30
N ALA A 275 34.57 -16.03 -17.08
CA ALA A 275 34.99 -15.63 -18.42
C ALA A 275 36.26 -14.76 -18.36
N SER A 276 36.30 -13.77 -17.48
CA SER A 276 37.48 -12.89 -17.29
C SER A 276 38.72 -13.66 -16.87
N THR A 277 38.58 -14.65 -15.97
CA THR A 277 39.71 -15.49 -15.53
C THR A 277 40.21 -16.44 -16.62
N LYS A 278 39.35 -16.86 -17.56
CA LYS A 278 39.78 -17.62 -18.75
C LYS A 278 40.58 -16.76 -19.74
N PHE A 279 40.29 -15.47 -19.85
CA PHE A 279 41.08 -14.53 -20.68
C PHE A 279 42.42 -14.14 -20.04
N SER A 280 42.54 -14.14 -18.72
CA SER A 280 43.80 -13.80 -18.02
C SER A 280 44.89 -14.88 -18.05
N ASN A 281 44.62 -16.08 -18.57
CA ASN A 281 45.63 -17.14 -18.76
C ASN A 281 46.35 -17.09 -20.12
N GLY A 282 46.08 -16.08 -20.96
CA GLY A 282 46.91 -15.75 -22.12
C GLY A 282 47.94 -14.68 -21.74
N GLU A 283 49.19 -14.85 -22.20
CA GLU A 283 50.39 -14.05 -21.90
C GLU A 283 50.31 -12.52 -22.20
N SER A 284 49.13 -11.94 -22.44
CA SER A 284 48.91 -10.51 -22.69
C SER A 284 48.59 -9.67 -21.44
N SER A 285 48.42 -10.28 -20.25
CA SER A 285 47.96 -9.54 -19.05
C SER A 285 48.95 -8.47 -18.54
N SER A 286 50.24 -8.54 -18.90
CA SER A 286 51.22 -7.57 -18.41
C SER A 286 51.11 -6.19 -19.08
N THR A 287 50.62 -6.12 -20.31
CA THR A 287 50.47 -4.85 -21.04
C THR A 287 49.16 -4.17 -20.68
N GLU A 288 48.08 -4.92 -20.49
CA GLU A 288 46.79 -4.37 -20.06
C GLU A 288 46.83 -3.87 -18.61
N ASP A 289 47.44 -4.62 -17.68
CA ASP A 289 47.62 -4.16 -16.29
C ASP A 289 48.47 -2.88 -16.22
N ALA A 290 49.50 -2.74 -17.06
CA ALA A 290 50.33 -1.54 -17.11
C ALA A 290 49.57 -0.33 -17.70
N VAL A 291 48.71 -0.57 -18.72
CA VAL A 291 47.84 0.47 -19.27
C VAL A 291 46.80 0.89 -18.23
N LEU A 292 46.18 -0.05 -17.52
CA LEU A 292 45.22 0.22 -16.46
C LEU A 292 45.88 1.00 -15.31
N GLU A 293 47.08 0.59 -14.89
CA GLU A 293 47.86 1.29 -13.86
C GLU A 293 48.15 2.75 -14.26
N SER A 294 48.49 2.98 -15.53
CA SER A 294 48.73 4.33 -16.05
C SER A 294 47.46 5.19 -16.09
N GLN A 295 46.31 4.61 -16.47
CA GLN A 295 45.02 5.30 -16.52
C GLN A 295 44.51 5.64 -15.11
N VAL A 296 44.66 4.72 -14.15
CA VAL A 296 44.29 4.95 -12.75
C VAL A 296 45.20 6.00 -12.11
N LYS A 297 46.52 5.96 -12.39
CA LYS A 297 47.45 7.03 -11.97
C LYS A 297 47.02 8.40 -12.54
N GLU A 298 46.66 8.48 -13.82
CA GLU A 298 46.20 9.74 -14.44
C GLU A 298 44.89 10.25 -13.81
N LEU A 299 43.92 9.37 -13.59
CA LEU A 299 42.65 9.70 -12.94
C LEU A 299 42.84 10.22 -11.52
N ILE A 300 43.66 9.55 -10.71
CA ILE A 300 43.93 9.99 -9.34
C ILE A 300 44.64 11.35 -9.35
N VAL A 301 45.62 11.57 -10.25
CA VAL A 301 46.28 12.87 -10.39
C VAL A 301 45.31 13.97 -10.84
N ARG A 302 44.40 13.67 -11.77
CA ARG A 302 43.36 14.62 -12.24
C ARG A 302 42.40 15.00 -11.11
N LEU A 303 41.89 14.02 -10.35
CA LEU A 303 40.97 14.24 -9.23
C LEU A 303 41.65 14.97 -8.05
N ASN A 304 42.95 14.75 -7.85
CA ASN A 304 43.71 15.42 -6.79
C ASN A 304 43.89 16.94 -7.05
N LYS A 305 43.65 17.42 -8.29
CA LYS A 305 43.61 18.86 -8.60
C LYS A 305 42.45 19.59 -7.91
N HIS A 306 41.46 18.88 -7.39
CA HIS A 306 40.30 19.46 -6.71
C HIS A 306 40.36 19.27 -5.18
N ARG A 307 41.50 18.78 -4.66
CA ARG A 307 41.70 18.61 -3.22
C ARG A 307 42.01 19.95 -2.55
N SER A 308 41.44 20.16 -1.37
CA SER A 308 41.78 21.26 -0.47
C SER A 308 43.24 21.15 0.01
N SER A 309 43.88 22.30 0.28
CA SER A 309 45.31 22.48 0.60
C SER A 309 45.87 21.66 1.79
N ASP A 310 45.05 20.86 2.47
CA ASP A 310 45.37 20.19 3.73
C ASP A 310 45.78 18.71 3.54
N GLY A 311 45.95 18.26 2.30
CA GLY A 311 46.32 16.88 1.96
C GLY A 311 47.81 16.66 1.76
N ALA A 312 48.36 15.61 2.38
CA ALA A 312 49.74 15.16 2.14
C ALA A 312 50.03 14.93 0.65
N SER A 313 51.23 15.32 0.22
CA SER A 313 51.69 15.23 -1.18
C SER A 313 51.59 13.80 -1.70
N LEU A 314 50.98 13.66 -2.86
CA LEU A 314 50.67 12.36 -3.46
C LEU A 314 51.87 11.85 -4.26
N VAL A 315 52.51 10.79 -3.76
CA VAL A 315 53.58 10.07 -4.47
C VAL A 315 53.06 8.66 -4.73
N LEU A 316 52.66 8.40 -5.98
CA LEU A 316 52.21 7.09 -6.46
C LEU A 316 53.34 6.47 -7.29
N LEU A 317 54.18 5.65 -6.66
CA LEU A 317 55.29 4.99 -7.35
C LEU A 317 54.84 3.61 -7.83
N ASP A 318 54.23 2.83 -6.94
CA ASP A 318 53.92 1.41 -7.19
C ASP A 318 52.41 1.10 -7.19
N LYS A 319 52.04 -0.06 -7.77
CA LYS A 319 50.66 -0.61 -7.74
C LYS A 319 50.08 -0.68 -6.32
N ASN A 320 50.93 -0.95 -5.32
CA ASN A 320 50.54 -0.96 -3.92
C ASN A 320 50.20 0.44 -3.38
N ASP A 321 50.86 1.50 -3.87
CA ASP A 321 50.56 2.88 -3.47
C ASP A 321 49.18 3.31 -4.02
N ILE A 322 48.84 2.86 -5.23
CA ILE A 322 47.52 3.09 -5.83
C ILE A 322 46.43 2.42 -4.99
N ILE A 323 46.62 1.15 -4.63
CA ILE A 323 45.66 0.39 -3.81
C ILE A 323 45.50 1.03 -2.43
N LEU A 324 46.61 1.39 -1.77
CA LEU A 324 46.58 2.07 -0.47
C LEU A 324 45.88 3.43 -0.56
N HIS A 325 46.05 4.16 -1.66
CA HIS A 325 45.35 5.42 -1.86
C HIS A 325 43.85 5.21 -2.08
N LEU A 326 43.45 4.20 -2.87
CA LEU A 326 42.05 3.83 -3.09
C LEU A 326 41.37 3.42 -1.78
N GLN A 327 42.03 2.58 -0.98
CA GLN A 327 41.55 2.19 0.36
C GLN A 327 41.40 3.41 1.28
N ARG A 328 42.38 4.33 1.31
CA ARG A 328 42.24 5.58 2.09
C ARG A 328 41.10 6.47 1.61
N THR A 329 40.84 6.51 0.30
CA THR A 329 39.69 7.28 -0.22
C THR A 329 38.36 6.64 0.14
N GLU A 330 38.30 5.30 0.15
CA GLU A 330 37.15 4.53 0.60
C GLU A 330 36.92 4.73 2.10
N ASP A 331 37.95 4.60 2.94
CA ASP A 331 37.86 4.87 4.38
C ASP A 331 37.37 6.30 4.66
N ARG A 332 37.86 7.28 3.89
CA ARG A 332 37.42 8.68 4.01
C ARG A 332 35.96 8.85 3.59
N LEU A 333 35.53 8.16 2.54
CA LEU A 333 34.15 8.18 2.07
C LEU A 333 33.22 7.52 3.11
N GLN A 334 33.59 6.36 3.65
CA GLN A 334 32.86 5.70 4.73
C GLN A 334 32.78 6.59 5.98
N CYS A 335 33.88 7.24 6.37
CA CYS A 335 33.86 8.21 7.46
C CYS A 335 32.96 9.42 7.18
N ALA A 336 32.92 9.90 5.93
CA ALA A 336 32.04 10.99 5.54
C ALA A 336 30.56 10.56 5.56
N MET A 337 30.24 9.37 5.04
CA MET A 337 28.89 8.80 5.09
C MET A 337 28.43 8.55 6.53
N ALA A 338 29.32 8.06 7.40
CA ALA A 338 29.00 7.89 8.82
C ALA A 338 28.69 9.23 9.50
N LYS A 339 29.47 10.28 9.19
CA LYS A 339 29.21 11.65 9.69
C LYS A 339 27.93 12.25 9.10
N GLU A 340 27.62 11.97 7.85
CA GLU A 340 26.36 12.39 7.21
C GLU A 340 25.16 11.68 7.84
N MET A 341 25.28 10.38 8.13
CA MET A 341 24.27 9.61 8.85
C MET A 341 24.08 10.13 10.29
N GLU A 342 25.16 10.46 11.00
CA GLU A 342 25.10 11.10 12.31
C GLU A 342 24.47 12.50 12.24
N TRP A 343 24.80 13.27 11.21
CA TRP A 343 24.22 14.59 10.99
C TRP A 343 22.73 14.53 10.66
N THR A 344 22.32 13.61 9.78
CA THR A 344 20.91 13.43 9.38
C THR A 344 20.07 12.84 10.51
N THR A 345 20.61 11.95 11.33
CA THR A 345 19.90 11.43 12.51
C THR A 345 19.82 12.46 13.65
N SER A 346 20.81 13.34 13.81
CA SER A 346 20.76 14.45 14.77
C SER A 346 20.01 15.70 14.27
N LEU A 347 19.63 15.75 12.98
CA LEU A 347 18.95 16.89 12.38
C LEU A 347 17.54 17.11 12.95
N PRO A 348 16.66 16.09 13.13
CA PRO A 348 15.34 16.28 13.70
C PRO A 348 15.39 16.82 15.14
N GLU A 349 16.35 16.37 15.95
CA GLU A 349 16.53 16.84 17.32
C GLU A 349 16.97 18.31 17.34
N LYS A 350 18.00 18.67 16.55
CA LYS A 350 18.44 20.07 16.42
C LYS A 350 17.37 20.98 15.81
N LEU A 351 16.59 20.47 14.84
CA LEU A 351 15.47 21.19 14.26
C LEU A 351 14.38 21.41 15.30
N ASN A 352 14.08 20.41 16.13
CA ASN A 352 13.15 20.54 17.24
C ASN A 352 13.63 21.54 18.29
N GLU A 353 14.92 21.54 18.65
CA GLU A 353 15.50 22.54 19.56
C GLU A 353 15.34 23.97 19.02
N VAL A 354 15.65 24.19 17.74
CA VAL A 354 15.49 25.49 17.07
C VAL A 354 14.02 25.89 16.98
N THR A 355 13.14 24.94 16.66
CA THR A 355 11.70 25.20 16.51
C THR A 355 11.05 25.51 17.86
N HIS A 356 11.43 24.83 18.95
CA HIS A 356 10.92 25.11 20.29
C HIS A 356 11.53 26.38 20.88
N GLY A 357 12.85 26.57 20.73
CA GLY A 357 13.59 27.73 21.26
C GLY A 357 13.24 29.05 20.58
N HIS A 358 12.84 29.01 19.30
CA HIS A 358 12.46 30.19 18.53
C HIS A 358 10.98 30.20 18.11
N SER A 359 10.13 29.35 18.70
CA SER A 359 8.70 29.24 18.38
C SER A 359 7.97 30.59 18.39
N THR A 360 8.24 31.44 19.39
CA THR A 360 7.67 32.79 19.51
C THR A 360 8.18 33.75 18.43
N LEU A 361 9.45 33.67 18.06
CA LEU A 361 10.05 34.49 17.01
C LEU A 361 9.58 34.05 15.62
N LEU A 362 9.55 32.73 15.36
CA LEU A 362 9.05 32.13 14.12
C LEU A 362 7.55 32.41 13.96
N SER A 363 6.76 32.26 15.02
CA SER A 363 5.33 32.61 15.00
C SER A 363 5.12 34.10 14.71
N ALA A 364 5.90 34.99 15.31
CA ALA A 364 5.83 36.42 15.01
C ALA A 364 6.23 36.73 13.55
N VAL A 365 7.24 36.03 13.02
CA VAL A 365 7.73 36.21 11.65
C VAL A 365 6.71 35.69 10.62
N TYR A 366 6.08 34.53 10.86
CA TYR A 366 5.05 33.99 9.98
C TYR A 366 3.71 34.73 10.09
N ASN A 367 3.33 35.22 11.28
CA ASN A 367 2.12 36.06 11.46
C ASN A 367 2.20 37.40 10.72
N ASN A 368 3.42 37.90 10.45
CA ASN A 368 3.64 39.11 9.67
C ASN A 368 4.00 38.82 8.20
N SER A 369 3.99 37.55 7.79
CA SER A 369 4.22 37.14 6.41
C SER A 369 2.91 37.15 5.62
N ALA A 370 2.97 37.51 4.34
CA ALA A 370 1.78 37.65 3.50
C ALA A 370 1.01 36.33 3.31
N VAL A 371 1.70 35.19 3.44
CA VAL A 371 1.12 33.84 3.35
C VAL A 371 1.91 32.89 4.26
N ASN A 372 1.23 31.99 4.99
CA ASN A 372 1.83 30.98 5.87
C ASN A 372 2.83 30.02 5.19
N THR A 373 2.89 30.03 3.85
CA THR A 373 3.80 29.20 3.04
C THR A 373 4.88 30.00 2.32
N SER A 374 4.89 31.33 2.46
CA SER A 374 5.90 32.17 1.81
C SER A 374 7.14 32.30 2.71
N PRO A 375 8.35 32.24 2.13
CA PRO A 375 9.57 32.41 2.91
C PRO A 375 9.52 33.77 3.62
N PRO A 376 9.84 33.82 4.92
CA PRO A 376 9.93 35.09 5.61
C PRO A 376 10.95 35.97 4.88
N PHE A 377 10.66 37.27 4.77
CA PHE A 377 11.46 38.24 4.01
C PHE A 377 11.29 38.21 2.48
N ASN A 378 10.22 37.62 1.94
CA ASN A 378 9.96 37.80 0.51
C ASN A 378 9.78 39.30 0.18
N VAL A 379 10.40 39.74 -0.90
CA VAL A 379 10.41 41.13 -1.32
C VAL A 379 8.97 41.55 -1.62
N SER A 380 8.51 42.67 -1.03
CA SER A 380 7.13 43.16 -1.22
C SER A 380 6.74 43.14 -2.71
N PRO A 381 5.53 42.70 -3.08
CA PRO A 381 5.12 42.61 -4.49
C PRO A 381 5.23 43.95 -5.22
N GLN A 382 5.13 45.07 -4.51
CA GLN A 382 5.37 46.41 -5.05
C GLN A 382 6.84 46.63 -5.43
N ILE A 383 7.78 46.13 -4.62
CA ILE A 383 9.22 46.23 -4.88
C ILE A 383 9.63 45.23 -5.97
N ALA A 384 9.06 44.03 -5.98
CA ALA A 384 9.27 43.04 -7.05
C ALA A 384 8.78 43.57 -8.41
N HIS A 385 7.60 44.19 -8.45
CA HIS A 385 7.08 44.85 -9.65
C HIS A 385 7.98 46.02 -10.09
N LEU A 386 8.44 46.85 -9.15
CA LEU A 386 9.34 47.96 -9.45
C LEU A 386 10.71 47.50 -9.95
N ALA A 387 11.24 46.40 -9.41
CA ALA A 387 12.48 45.77 -9.89
C ALA A 387 12.32 45.18 -11.29
N GLN A 388 11.18 44.55 -11.58
CA GLN A 388 10.86 44.04 -12.92
C GLN A 388 10.72 45.19 -13.92
N GLU A 389 10.03 46.27 -13.55
CA GLU A 389 9.87 47.45 -14.40
C GLU A 389 11.20 48.17 -14.63
N ALA A 390 12.05 48.29 -13.60
CA ALA A 390 13.40 48.81 -13.73
C ALA A 390 14.28 47.94 -14.63
N GLY A 391 14.18 46.61 -14.51
CA GLY A 391 14.88 45.65 -15.37
C GLY A 391 14.43 45.75 -16.84
N GLN A 392 13.13 45.87 -17.09
CA GLN A 392 12.59 46.08 -18.43
C GLN A 392 13.06 47.41 -19.02
N ARG A 393 13.02 48.51 -18.26
CA ARG A 393 13.52 49.81 -18.73
C ARG A 393 15.02 49.79 -18.98
N ALA A 394 15.80 49.11 -18.14
CA ALA A 394 17.24 48.95 -18.33
C ALA A 394 17.56 48.13 -19.59
N ALA A 395 16.78 47.07 -19.86
CA ALA A 395 16.93 46.27 -21.09
C ALA A 395 16.56 47.08 -22.35
N VAL A 396 15.49 47.87 -22.30
CA VAL A 396 15.11 48.79 -23.39
C VAL A 396 16.21 49.82 -23.62
N LEU A 397 16.70 50.47 -22.57
CA LEU A 397 17.82 51.42 -22.64
C LEU A 397 19.09 50.76 -23.18
N GLY A 398 19.41 49.54 -22.75
CA GLY A 398 20.54 48.76 -23.29
C GLY A 398 20.39 48.51 -24.79
N SER A 399 19.19 48.09 -25.22
CA SER A 399 18.91 47.86 -26.65
C SER A 399 18.95 49.16 -27.47
N ASP A 400 18.52 50.29 -26.90
CA ASP A 400 18.59 51.59 -27.55
C ASP A 400 20.03 52.11 -27.62
N ILE A 401 20.86 51.84 -26.60
CA ILE A 401 22.31 52.14 -26.63
C ILE A 401 23.01 51.28 -27.69
N ASP A 402 22.72 49.98 -27.74
CA ASP A 402 23.27 49.06 -28.74
C ASP A 402 22.83 49.45 -30.16
N ARG A 403 21.62 49.97 -30.31
CA ARG A 403 21.12 50.50 -31.57
C ARG A 403 21.79 51.83 -31.92
N PHE A 404 21.95 52.75 -30.97
CA PHE A 404 22.65 54.02 -31.17
C PHE A 404 24.12 53.84 -31.54
N THR A 405 24.81 52.88 -30.92
CA THR A 405 26.21 52.56 -31.22
C THR A 405 26.38 51.91 -32.59
N LYS A 406 25.38 51.15 -33.06
CA LYS A 406 25.34 50.59 -34.43
C LYS A 406 24.98 51.64 -35.49
N GLU A 407 24.05 52.54 -35.20
CA GLU A 407 23.58 53.58 -36.14
C GLU A 407 24.54 54.78 -36.23
N ASN A 408 25.32 55.05 -35.19
CA ASN A 408 26.42 56.01 -35.17
C ASN A 408 27.72 55.32 -34.74
N PRO A 409 28.49 54.70 -35.66
CA PRO A 409 29.85 54.29 -35.35
C PRO A 409 30.63 55.54 -34.93
N LEU A 410 30.95 55.62 -33.65
CA LEU A 410 31.66 56.75 -33.07
C LEU A 410 33.06 56.78 -33.66
N ASP A 411 33.34 57.82 -34.45
CA ASP A 411 34.68 58.18 -34.89
C ASP A 411 35.62 58.26 -33.66
N GLU A 412 36.88 57.79 -33.73
CA GLU A 412 37.80 57.69 -32.57
C GLU A 412 37.90 58.99 -31.75
N ARG A 413 37.73 60.13 -32.43
CA ARG A 413 37.73 61.48 -31.84
C ARG A 413 36.52 61.78 -30.96
N LYS A 414 35.37 61.15 -31.25
CA LYS A 414 34.14 61.23 -30.43
C LYS A 414 34.21 60.26 -29.25
N GLU A 415 34.79 59.07 -29.41
CA GLU A 415 35.07 58.15 -28.29
C GLU A 415 35.99 58.79 -27.24
N GLN A 416 37.07 59.46 -27.65
CA GLN A 416 37.94 60.17 -26.71
C GLN A 416 37.23 61.30 -25.97
N LYS A 417 36.32 62.03 -26.63
CA LYS A 417 35.51 63.08 -25.98
C LYS A 417 34.47 62.50 -25.03
N LEU A 418 33.85 61.37 -25.38
CA LEU A 418 32.91 60.66 -24.52
C LEU A 418 33.62 60.12 -23.27
N LYS A 419 34.81 59.53 -23.45
CA LYS A 419 35.65 59.03 -22.35
C LYS A 419 36.10 60.16 -21.44
N ALA A 420 36.57 61.28 -22.00
CA ALA A 420 36.91 62.47 -21.23
C ALA A 420 35.69 63.10 -20.52
N PHE A 421 34.48 62.98 -21.08
CA PHE A 421 33.25 63.43 -20.44
C PHE A 421 32.84 62.51 -19.29
N VAL A 422 32.87 61.19 -19.49
CA VAL A 422 32.60 60.19 -18.44
C VAL A 422 33.60 60.35 -17.30
N ASP A 423 34.90 60.45 -17.59
CA ASP A 423 35.95 60.65 -16.58
C ASP A 423 35.80 61.97 -15.81
N LYS A 424 35.23 63.02 -16.43
CA LYS A 424 34.95 64.30 -15.77
C LYS A 424 33.77 64.21 -14.80
N TRP A 425 32.81 63.32 -15.04
CA TRP A 425 31.62 63.15 -14.20
C TRP A 425 31.78 62.06 -13.13
N THR A 426 32.58 61.02 -13.39
CA THR A 426 32.90 59.99 -12.40
C THR A 426 33.91 60.46 -11.35
N ASN A 427 34.77 61.44 -11.68
CA ASN A 427 35.70 62.07 -10.73
C ASN A 427 35.10 63.24 -9.92
N THR A 428 33.82 63.57 -10.07
CA THR A 428 33.14 64.59 -9.26
C THR A 428 32.35 64.01 -8.07
N ARG A 429 32.77 62.85 -7.55
CA ARG A 429 32.26 62.29 -6.29
C ARG A 429 33.35 62.07 -5.27
#